data_AF-A0A9N8DJ17-F1
#
_entry.id   AF-A0A9N8DJ17-F1
#
_cell.length_a   1.000
_cell.length_b   1.000
_cell.length_c   1.000
_cell.angle_alpha   90.00
_cell.angle_beta   90.00
_cell.angle_gamma   90.00
#
_symmetry.space_group_name_H-M   'P 1'
#
loop_
_entity.id
_entity.type
_entity.pdbx_description
1 polymer ?
#
loop_
_entity_poly.entity_id
_entity_poly.type
_entity_poly.pdbx_seq_one_letter_code
_entity_poly.pdbx_strand_id
1 'polypeptide(L)'
;MTSLYDLSDKKIDGQEVNFSSYQGSAILFFGKQEPGTAQEILEFVKQFDDKMEEKLEFFEKGDVNGDDARQVYKLLTTALPEEDGSIDIPWNFAKFLVDSSGKPIKRYSPKTAPVDIKPDIEALLKEGSS
;
A
#
# COMPACT_ATOMS: atom_id res chain seq x y z
N MET A 1 16.67 1.22 -7.35
CA MET A 1 15.31 1.81 -7.30
C MET A 1 15.16 2.40 -5.92
N THR A 2 14.88 3.69 -5.84
CA THR A 2 14.83 4.43 -4.57
C THR A 2 13.48 5.08 -4.34
N SER A 3 12.66 5.20 -5.39
CA SER A 3 11.31 5.77 -5.33
C SER A 3 10.27 4.74 -5.76
N LEU A 4 9.12 4.80 -5.11
CA LEU A 4 7.91 4.09 -5.54
C LEU A 4 7.54 4.43 -6.99
N TYR A 5 7.82 5.66 -7.44
CA TYR A 5 7.44 6.15 -8.77
C TYR A 5 8.23 5.51 -9.91
N ASP A 6 9.30 4.76 -9.62
CA ASP A 6 10.00 3.94 -10.60
C ASP A 6 9.24 2.64 -10.94
N LEU A 7 8.17 2.33 -10.19
CA LEU A 7 7.45 1.06 -10.27
C LEU A 7 6.10 1.22 -10.96
N SER A 8 5.69 0.15 -11.63
CA SER A 8 4.33 -0.04 -12.12
C SER A 8 3.73 -1.28 -11.48
N ASP A 9 2.41 -1.31 -11.44
CA ASP A 9 1.69 -2.47 -10.98
C ASP A 9 0.32 -2.60 -11.64
N LYS A 10 -0.30 -3.78 -11.52
CA LYS A 10 -1.58 -4.09 -12.15
C LYS A 10 -2.74 -3.88 -11.19
N LYS A 11 -3.69 -3.02 -11.59
CA LYS A 11 -4.96 -2.78 -10.90
C LYS A 11 -5.85 -4.02 -10.97
N ILE A 12 -6.82 -4.13 -10.08
CA ILE A 12 -7.71 -5.30 -9.96
C ILE A 12 -8.54 -5.56 -11.23
N ASP A 13 -8.73 -4.55 -12.08
CA ASP A 13 -9.41 -4.61 -13.38
C ASP A 13 -8.47 -5.02 -14.54
N GLY A 14 -7.19 -5.25 -14.24
CA GLY A 14 -6.16 -5.63 -15.20
C GLY A 14 -5.44 -4.45 -15.86
N GLN A 15 -5.78 -3.20 -15.55
CA GLN A 15 -5.07 -2.05 -16.07
C GLN A 15 -3.69 -1.92 -15.40
N GLU A 16 -2.63 -1.76 -16.19
CA GLU A 16 -1.30 -1.41 -15.67
C GLU A 16 -1.24 0.09 -15.36
N VAL A 17 -0.70 0.43 -14.20
CA VAL A 17 -0.53 1.81 -13.74
C VAL A 17 0.87 2.00 -13.18
N ASN A 18 1.48 3.15 -13.48
CA ASN A 18 2.72 3.55 -12.86
C ASN A 18 2.44 4.37 -11.59
N PHE A 19 3.17 4.11 -10.51
CA PHE A 19 2.89 4.78 -9.24
C PHE A 19 3.19 6.30 -9.24
N SER A 20 3.93 6.82 -10.23
CA SER A 20 4.09 8.27 -10.43
C SER A 20 2.75 8.99 -10.63
N SER A 21 1.70 8.28 -11.08
CA SER A 21 0.34 8.84 -11.17
C SER A 21 -0.29 9.19 -9.82
N TYR A 22 0.26 8.66 -8.71
CA TYR A 22 -0.17 8.96 -7.35
C TYR A 22 0.73 10.00 -6.66
N GLN A 23 1.51 10.76 -7.45
CA GLN A 23 2.38 11.77 -6.87
C GLN A 23 1.58 12.79 -6.05
N GLY A 24 2.00 13.00 -4.79
CA GLY A 24 1.29 13.87 -3.85
C GLY A 24 0.15 13.20 -3.05
N SER A 25 -0.12 11.93 -3.30
CA SER A 25 -1.12 11.16 -2.54
C SER A 25 -0.48 10.36 -1.40
N ALA A 26 -1.21 10.19 -0.31
CA ALA A 26 -0.87 9.19 0.70
C ALA A 26 -1.32 7.80 0.22
N ILE A 27 -0.41 6.83 0.23
CA ILE A 27 -0.67 5.46 -0.27
C ILE A 27 -0.57 4.50 0.90
N LEU A 28 -1.57 3.63 1.06
CA LEU A 28 -1.62 2.57 2.06
C LEU A 28 -1.79 1.22 1.36
N PHE A 29 -1.00 0.23 1.77
CA PHE A 29 -1.05 -1.14 1.25
C PHE A 29 -1.74 -2.08 2.25
N PHE A 30 -2.38 -3.15 1.75
CA PHE A 30 -3.08 -4.15 2.54
C PHE A 30 -2.71 -5.58 2.09
N GLY A 31 -2.87 -6.57 2.98
CA GLY A 31 -2.31 -7.92 2.83
C GLY A 31 -3.31 -9.06 2.49
N LYS A 32 -2.76 -10.28 2.51
CA LYS A 32 -3.14 -11.56 1.85
C LYS A 32 -4.47 -12.28 2.20
N GLN A 33 -5.38 -11.80 3.06
CA GLN A 33 -6.60 -12.56 3.41
C GLN A 33 -7.77 -12.36 2.44
N GLU A 34 -7.59 -12.77 1.19
CA GLU A 34 -8.64 -12.71 0.17
C GLU A 34 -8.77 -14.07 -0.53
N PRO A 35 -9.57 -14.99 0.03
CA PRO A 35 -10.01 -16.18 -0.68
C PRO A 35 -11.11 -15.76 -1.67
N GLY A 36 -10.71 -15.36 -2.87
CA GLY A 36 -11.65 -14.97 -3.92
C GLY A 36 -10.94 -14.47 -5.17
N THR A 37 -11.72 -14.38 -6.24
CA THR A 37 -11.42 -13.66 -7.47
C THR A 37 -11.49 -12.16 -7.26
N ALA A 38 -10.94 -11.38 -8.19
CA ALA A 38 -11.04 -9.92 -8.23
C ALA A 38 -12.48 -9.42 -8.03
N GLN A 39 -13.46 -10.07 -8.68
CA GLN A 39 -14.88 -9.71 -8.58
C GLN A 39 -15.43 -9.98 -7.18
N GLU A 40 -15.14 -11.15 -6.60
CA GLU A 40 -15.59 -11.50 -5.24
C GLU A 40 -14.99 -10.57 -4.18
N ILE A 41 -13.75 -10.11 -4.38
CA ILE A 41 -13.11 -9.12 -3.49
C ILE A 41 -13.88 -7.79 -3.53
N LEU A 42 -14.17 -7.27 -4.73
CA LEU A 42 -14.91 -6.03 -4.89
C LEU A 42 -16.35 -6.13 -4.35
N GLU A 43 -17.03 -7.26 -4.61
CA GLU A 43 -18.36 -7.53 -4.06
C GLU A 43 -18.37 -7.60 -2.54
N PHE A 44 -17.36 -8.22 -1.93
CA PHE A 44 -17.22 -8.27 -0.47
C PHE A 44 -17.03 -6.88 0.13
N VAL A 45 -16.13 -6.08 -0.45
CA VAL A 45 -15.85 -4.72 0.01
C VAL A 45 -17.09 -3.82 -0.08
N LYS A 46 -17.87 -3.96 -1.16
CA LYS A 46 -19.13 -3.23 -1.36
C LYS A 46 -20.18 -3.47 -0.28
N GLN A 47 -20.09 -4.57 0.48
CA GLN A 47 -20.99 -4.82 1.61
C GLN A 47 -20.77 -3.85 2.77
N PHE A 48 -19.59 -3.22 2.86
CA PHE A 48 -19.26 -2.25 3.88
C PHE A 48 -19.44 -0.80 3.40
N ASP A 49 -19.17 -0.54 2.12
CA ASP A 49 -19.34 0.77 1.48
C ASP A 49 -19.44 0.59 -0.05
N ASP A 50 -20.59 0.94 -0.62
CA ASP A 50 -20.85 0.78 -2.06
C ASP A 50 -20.01 1.70 -2.95
N LYS A 51 -19.39 2.74 -2.35
CA LYS A 51 -18.51 3.69 -3.01
C LYS A 51 -17.03 3.47 -2.70
N MET A 52 -16.66 2.31 -2.14
CA MET A 52 -15.26 2.07 -1.79
C MET A 52 -14.32 2.17 -3.00
N GLU A 53 -14.76 1.74 -4.18
CA GLU A 53 -14.00 1.83 -5.43
C GLU A 53 -13.75 3.28 -5.89
N GLU A 54 -14.54 4.25 -5.41
CA GLU A 54 -14.28 5.68 -5.65
C GLU A 54 -13.28 6.27 -4.64
N LYS A 55 -13.07 5.58 -3.50
CA LYS A 55 -12.25 6.06 -2.37
C LYS A 55 -10.87 5.44 -2.32
N LEU A 56 -10.75 4.19 -2.76
CA LEU A 56 -9.54 3.39 -2.69
C LEU A 56 -9.30 2.68 -4.01
N GLU A 57 -8.03 2.56 -4.37
CA GLU A 57 -7.62 1.76 -5.50
C GLU A 57 -7.25 0.35 -5.07
N PHE A 58 -7.74 -0.63 -5.83
CA PHE A 58 -7.47 -2.04 -5.61
C PHE A 58 -6.54 -2.56 -6.71
N PHE A 59 -5.57 -3.37 -6.31
CA PHE A 59 -4.59 -3.99 -7.21
C PHE A 59 -4.86 -5.50 -7.32
N GLU A 60 -4.36 -6.13 -8.39
CA GLU A 60 -4.47 -7.58 -8.52
C GLU A 60 -3.84 -8.28 -7.31
N LYS A 61 -4.36 -9.45 -6.97
CA LYS A 61 -3.76 -10.29 -5.95
C LYS A 61 -2.35 -10.70 -6.37
N GLY A 62 -1.40 -10.60 -5.45
CA GLY A 62 -0.03 -11.06 -5.66
C GLY A 62 0.69 -11.27 -4.33
N ASP A 63 1.86 -11.91 -4.38
CA ASP A 63 2.64 -12.16 -3.19
C ASP A 63 3.34 -10.89 -2.68
N VAL A 64 3.43 -10.80 -1.36
CA VAL A 64 4.02 -9.66 -0.65
C VAL A 64 5.36 -10.01 0.02
N ASN A 65 5.64 -11.31 0.17
CA ASN A 65 6.87 -11.87 0.75
C ASN A 65 7.48 -12.90 -0.21
N GLY A 66 8.76 -13.21 -0.03
CA GLY A 66 9.50 -14.19 -0.82
C GLY A 66 9.99 -13.68 -2.18
N ASP A 67 10.60 -14.59 -2.94
CA ASP A 67 11.26 -14.27 -4.21
C ASP A 67 10.29 -13.77 -5.28
N ASP A 68 9.03 -14.19 -5.22
CA ASP A 68 7.97 -13.79 -6.15
C ASP A 68 7.17 -12.57 -5.65
N ALA A 69 7.59 -11.94 -4.55
CA ALA A 69 6.92 -10.74 -4.06
C ALA A 69 6.89 -9.64 -5.13
N ARG A 70 5.76 -8.93 -5.22
CA ARG A 70 5.62 -7.78 -6.11
C ARG A 70 6.70 -6.74 -5.78
N GLN A 71 7.21 -6.08 -6.82
CA GLN A 71 8.33 -5.14 -6.69
C GLN A 71 8.05 -4.00 -5.72
N VAL A 72 6.79 -3.55 -5.64
CA VAL A 72 6.36 -2.55 -4.65
C VAL A 72 6.60 -3.02 -3.22
N TYR A 73 6.25 -4.26 -2.88
CA TYR A 73 6.48 -4.79 -1.54
C TYR A 73 7.96 -5.00 -1.26
N LYS A 74 8.74 -5.50 -2.23
CA LYS A 74 10.21 -5.62 -2.07
C LYS A 74 10.87 -4.28 -1.76
N LEU A 75 10.46 -3.21 -2.46
CA LEU A 75 10.95 -1.86 -2.19
C LEU A 75 10.58 -1.42 -0.77
N LEU A 76 9.29 -1.51 -0.42
CA LEU A 76 8.77 -1.03 0.85
C LEU A 76 9.36 -1.76 2.06
N THR A 77 9.45 -3.09 1.99
CA THR A 77 9.93 -3.91 3.10
C THR A 77 11.45 -3.82 3.28
N THR A 78 12.20 -3.66 2.20
CA THR A 78 13.66 -3.45 2.28
C THR A 78 13.99 -2.05 2.81
N ALA A 79 13.22 -1.03 2.40
CA ALA A 79 13.42 0.34 2.87
C ALA A 79 12.97 0.52 4.34
N LEU A 80 11.96 -0.24 4.77
CA LEU A 80 11.36 -0.16 6.10
C LEU A 80 11.28 -1.58 6.71
N PRO A 81 12.42 -2.16 7.12
CA PRO A 81 12.44 -3.41 7.86
C PRO A 81 11.78 -3.22 9.24
N GLU A 82 11.37 -4.32 9.85
CA GLU A 82 11.01 -4.37 11.27
C GLU A 82 12.23 -4.08 12.16
N GLU A 83 12.02 -3.83 13.45
CA GLU A 83 13.08 -3.49 14.40
C GLU A 83 14.18 -4.57 14.50
N ASP A 84 13.83 -5.83 14.27
CA ASP A 84 14.75 -6.97 14.26
C ASP A 84 15.48 -7.15 12.92
N GLY A 85 15.23 -6.26 11.94
CA GLY A 85 15.79 -6.32 10.59
C GLY A 85 15.01 -7.22 9.63
N SER A 86 13.92 -7.85 10.07
CA SER A 86 13.07 -8.66 9.19
C SER A 86 12.35 -7.78 8.17
N ILE A 87 12.37 -8.22 6.90
CA ILE A 87 11.64 -7.55 5.83
C ILE A 87 10.25 -8.14 5.62
N ASP A 88 10.01 -9.38 6.05
CA ASP A 88 8.73 -10.05 5.79
C ASP A 88 7.54 -9.34 6.45
N ILE A 89 6.41 -9.30 5.74
CA ILE A 89 5.14 -8.84 6.26
C ILE A 89 4.50 -9.99 7.05
N PRO A 90 4.39 -9.88 8.39
CA PRO A 90 4.03 -11.02 9.24
C PRO A 90 2.54 -11.38 9.17
N TRP A 91 1.69 -10.42 8.81
CA TRP A 91 0.24 -10.62 8.75
C TRP A 91 -0.45 -9.60 7.84
N ASN A 92 -1.73 -9.85 7.58
CA ASN A 92 -2.60 -8.97 6.80
C ASN A 92 -2.73 -7.60 7.47
N PHE A 93 -3.00 -6.57 6.65
CA PHE A 93 -3.16 -5.18 7.07
C PHE A 93 -1.88 -4.53 7.65
N ALA A 94 -0.68 -5.00 7.32
CA ALA A 94 0.50 -4.16 7.46
C ALA A 94 0.35 -2.92 6.56
N LYS A 95 0.67 -1.73 7.06
CA LYS A 95 0.52 -0.48 6.31
C LYS A 95 1.88 0.16 6.10
N PHE A 96 2.02 0.86 4.98
CA PHE A 96 3.21 1.66 4.67
C PHE A 96 2.74 3.06 4.34
N LEU A 97 3.52 4.06 4.74
CA LEU A 97 3.33 5.46 4.38
C LEU A 97 4.49 5.90 3.50
N VAL A 98 4.14 6.52 2.38
CA VAL A 98 5.05 7.02 1.35
C VAL A 98 4.78 8.51 1.19
N ASP A 99 5.83 9.32 1.06
CA ASP A 99 5.70 10.76 0.86
C ASP A 99 5.43 11.15 -0.60
N SER A 100 5.27 12.45 -0.86
CA SER A 100 5.00 13.02 -2.18
C SER A 100 6.17 12.92 -3.18
N SER A 101 7.36 12.49 -2.73
CA SER A 101 8.51 12.17 -3.58
C SER A 101 8.59 10.68 -3.95
N GLY A 102 7.67 9.87 -3.41
CA GLY A 102 7.65 8.42 -3.59
C GLY A 102 8.61 7.69 -2.64
N LYS A 103 9.12 8.36 -1.59
CA LYS A 103 10.02 7.75 -0.61
C LYS A 103 9.22 7.05 0.49
N PRO A 104 9.54 5.78 0.83
CA PRO A 104 8.96 5.13 2.00
C PRO A 104 9.37 5.83 3.30
N ILE A 105 8.38 6.22 4.11
CA ILE A 105 8.59 6.99 5.36
C ILE A 105 8.43 6.12 6.59
N LYS A 106 7.37 5.31 6.64
CA LYS A 106 7.03 4.56 7.85
C LYS A 106 6.24 3.29 7.54
N ARG A 107 6.53 2.23 8.28
CA ARG A 107 5.80 0.96 8.29
C ARG A 107 5.03 0.86 9.60
N TYR A 108 3.80 0.36 9.53
CA TYR A 108 2.91 0.20 10.68
C TYR A 108 2.49 -1.26 10.81
N SER A 109 2.50 -1.74 12.06
CA SER A 109 2.03 -3.07 12.40
C SER A 109 0.57 -3.28 11.95
N PRO A 110 0.18 -4.51 11.56
CA PRO A 110 -1.21 -4.92 11.37
C PRO A 110 -2.20 -4.42 12.42
N LYS A 111 -1.76 -4.32 13.69
CA LYS A 111 -2.59 -3.92 14.82
C LYS A 111 -2.80 -2.40 14.94
N THR A 112 -2.03 -1.60 14.22
CA THR A 112 -2.17 -0.14 14.22
C THR A 112 -3.49 0.23 13.55
N ALA A 113 -4.35 0.98 14.24
CA ALA A 113 -5.60 1.43 13.67
C ALA A 113 -5.33 2.53 12.63
N PRO A 114 -6.04 2.56 11.49
CA PRO A 114 -5.84 3.59 10.47
C PRO A 114 -5.98 5.03 11.00
N VAL A 115 -6.87 5.25 11.98
CA VAL A 115 -7.06 6.57 12.60
C VAL A 115 -5.80 7.07 13.32
N ASP A 116 -4.97 6.16 13.84
CA ASP A 116 -3.74 6.51 14.55
C ASP A 116 -2.62 6.93 13.58
N ILE A 117 -2.78 6.67 12.28
CA ILE A 117 -1.84 7.07 11.21
C ILE A 117 -2.09 8.53 10.77
N LYS A 118 -3.28 9.07 11.08
CA LYS A 118 -3.71 10.42 10.66
C LYS A 118 -2.69 11.52 10.98
N PRO A 119 -2.09 11.61 12.18
CA PRO A 119 -1.11 12.67 12.49
C PRO A 119 0.11 12.64 11.58
N ASP A 120 0.60 11.45 11.22
CA ASP A 120 1.76 11.28 10.34
C ASP A 120 1.42 11.71 8.90
N ILE A 121 0.19 11.45 8.43
CA ILE A 121 -0.30 11.93 7.13
C ILE A 121 -0.41 13.46 7.13
N GLU A 122 -1.00 14.05 8.16
CA GLU A 122 -1.14 15.51 8.28
C GLU A 122 0.21 16.22 8.33
N ALA A 123 1.23 15.60 8.92
CA ALA A 123 2.59 16.12 8.91
C ALA A 123 3.17 16.17 7.50
N LEU A 124 3.10 15.08 6.74
CA LEU A 124 3.61 15.02 5.37
C LEU A 124 2.90 16.00 4.42
N LEU A 125 1.58 16.20 4.58
CA LEU A 125 0.82 17.15 3.76
C LEU A 125 1.25 18.61 4.01
N LYS A 126 1.66 18.96 5.23
CA LYS A 126 2.17 20.30 5.54
C LYS A 126 3.55 20.54 4.93
N GLU A 127 4.42 19.53 4.93
CA GLU A 127 5.78 19.62 4.36
C GLU A 127 5.76 19.85 2.85
N GLY A 128 4.81 19.24 2.12
CA GLY A 128 4.65 19.43 0.67
C GLY A 128 4.00 20.76 0.24
N SER A 129 3.58 21.61 1.19
CA SER A 129 2.91 22.89 0.92
C SER A 129 3.83 24.12 1.05
N SER A 130 5.16 23.90 1.12
CA SER A 130 6.17 24.96 1.26
C SER A 130 6.94 25.23 -0.02
#